data_AF-A0A182ED48-F1
#
_entry.id   AF-A0A182ED48-F1
#
_cell.length_a   1.000
_cell.length_b   1.000
_cell.length_c   1.000
_cell.angle_alpha   90.00
_cell.angle_beta   90.00
_cell.angle_gamma   90.00
#
_symmetry.space_group_name_H-M   'P 1'
#
loop_
_entity.id
_entity.type
_entity.pdbx_description
1 polymer ?
#
loop_
_entity_poly.entity_id
_entity_poly.type
_entity_poly.pdbx_seq_one_letter_code
_entity_poly.pdbx_strand_id
1 'polypeptide(L)'
;MAAANYNQFGRWNENIEVAKSKEVCHPHDYDKLTVSSLFGLCVRYFALQQEETKNLPQFIAQKIEILQYDMDIVRRMHEGHVTFKISWICVGKDGYLDWPGTYAKCFREMPADDFFIFAAIHGIATKALWQRMDESEKQLMQHSYNDLIRHTALLMFHSSIFKIIQYKSIVVAAYHGWPGAICAWVGVQNNSLNNINYQKELAGDDLEAVRFETFVSSLNYTQLAVLLAIRNGQYHMLRYLPAISLSDSFYHLFPDGRVRYYFFRQLTNFPANEYLLNDKLSDYLESIAQALLIWMPQLDIQRLQREVEKSGDTKTRNYINRILNNNDKGN
;
A
#
# COMPACT_ATOMS: atom_id res chain seq x y z
N MET A 1 14.46 -29.12 -20.72
CA MET A 1 13.32 -29.85 -20.11
C MET A 1 13.55 -29.78 -18.60
N ALA A 2 12.73 -29.15 -17.76
CA ALA A 2 11.31 -28.85 -17.81
C ALA A 2 11.01 -27.38 -17.43
N ALA A 3 9.78 -26.97 -17.73
CA ALA A 3 9.29 -25.61 -17.85
C ALA A 3 9.22 -24.82 -16.53
N ALA A 4 9.70 -23.58 -16.57
CA ALA A 4 9.30 -22.54 -15.63
C ALA A 4 7.87 -22.11 -15.98
N ASN A 5 6.91 -22.47 -15.14
CA ASN A 5 5.53 -22.02 -15.27
C ASN A 5 5.43 -20.55 -14.84
N TYR A 6 4.85 -19.76 -15.73
CA TYR A 6 4.72 -18.32 -15.70
C TYR A 6 3.64 -17.86 -14.70
N ASN A 7 4.00 -17.05 -13.70
CA ASN A 7 3.04 -16.27 -12.91
C ASN A 7 2.93 -14.84 -13.46
N GLN A 8 1.71 -14.44 -13.84
CA GLN A 8 1.35 -13.11 -14.33
C GLN A 8 1.16 -12.12 -13.18
N PHE A 9 2.23 -11.58 -12.62
CA PHE A 9 2.21 -10.30 -11.92
C PHE A 9 3.55 -9.59 -12.16
N GLY A 10 3.49 -8.35 -12.66
CA GLY A 10 4.56 -7.36 -12.74
C GLY A 10 5.98 -7.87 -13.02
N ARG A 11 6.46 -7.71 -14.25
CA ARG A 11 7.89 -7.87 -14.57
C ARG A 11 8.72 -6.92 -13.69
N TRP A 12 9.46 -7.48 -12.75
CA TRP A 12 10.65 -6.87 -12.17
C TRP A 12 11.73 -6.87 -13.27
N ASN A 13 12.17 -5.69 -13.69
CA ASN A 13 13.27 -5.58 -14.62
C ASN A 13 14.54 -5.31 -13.79
N GLU A 14 15.28 -6.38 -13.52
CA GLU A 14 16.69 -6.31 -13.13
C GLU A 14 17.48 -5.87 -14.37
N ASN A 15 17.49 -4.57 -14.65
CA ASN A 15 18.47 -3.89 -15.51
C ASN A 15 18.40 -2.40 -15.19
N ILE A 16 19.17 -2.02 -14.17
CA ILE A 16 19.56 -0.63 -13.94
C ILE A 16 20.59 -0.31 -15.02
N GLU A 17 20.16 0.30 -16.12
CA GLU A 17 21.04 1.11 -16.96
C GLU A 17 20.29 2.34 -17.47
N VAL A 18 20.74 3.49 -16.94
CA VAL A 18 20.76 4.80 -17.58
C VAL A 18 19.42 5.37 -18.06
N ALA A 19 18.88 6.28 -17.25
CA ALA A 19 17.96 7.30 -17.72
C ALA A 19 18.59 8.07 -18.91
N LYS A 20 18.09 7.82 -20.12
CA LYS A 20 18.16 8.79 -21.21
C LYS A 20 16.86 9.56 -21.28
N SER A 21 17.05 10.86 -21.46
CA SER A 21 16.13 11.96 -21.27
C SER A 21 15.18 12.19 -22.45
N LYS A 22 14.04 12.81 -22.09
CA LYS A 22 13.11 13.57 -22.93
C LYS A 22 12.44 12.83 -24.10
N GLU A 23 11.24 12.33 -23.84
CA GLU A 23 10.15 12.45 -24.81
C GLU A 23 9.13 13.47 -24.28
N VAL A 24 8.95 14.52 -25.07
CA VAL A 24 7.93 15.54 -24.88
C VAL A 24 6.59 14.87 -25.17
N CYS A 25 5.71 14.82 -24.19
CA CYS A 25 4.36 14.28 -24.35
C CYS A 25 3.58 15.20 -25.30
N HIS A 26 3.29 14.74 -26.52
CA HIS A 26 2.55 15.52 -27.50
C HIS A 26 1.03 15.46 -27.23
N PRO A 27 0.27 16.55 -27.47
CA PRO A 27 -1.18 16.59 -27.22
C PRO A 27 -2.04 15.67 -28.11
N HIS A 28 -1.42 14.85 -28.95
CA HIS A 28 -2.09 14.01 -29.95
C HIS A 28 -1.88 12.50 -29.74
N ASP A 29 -1.24 12.06 -28.64
CA ASP A 29 -1.17 10.63 -28.28
C ASP A 29 -2.47 10.08 -27.63
N TYR A 30 -3.50 10.92 -27.50
CA TYR A 30 -4.77 10.56 -26.85
C TYR A 30 -5.68 9.65 -27.69
N ASP A 31 -5.42 9.48 -28.99
CA ASP A 31 -6.13 8.51 -29.84
C ASP A 31 -5.66 7.06 -29.61
N LYS A 32 -4.69 6.86 -28.71
CA LYS A 32 -4.41 5.56 -28.09
C LYS A 32 -5.36 5.19 -26.93
N LEU A 33 -6.55 5.82 -26.88
CA LEU A 33 -7.78 5.28 -26.29
C LEU A 33 -8.31 4.03 -27.03
N THR A 34 -7.49 3.45 -27.91
CA THR A 34 -7.77 2.23 -28.68
C THR A 34 -7.82 1.02 -27.73
N VAL A 35 -9.02 0.80 -27.21
CA VAL A 35 -9.52 -0.48 -26.69
C VAL A 35 -8.78 -0.95 -25.44
N SER A 36 -9.18 -0.42 -24.27
CA SER A 36 -9.32 -1.31 -23.11
C SER A 36 -9.99 -2.57 -23.62
N SER A 37 -9.35 -3.74 -23.50
CA SER A 37 -9.85 -4.98 -24.12
C SER A 37 -11.34 -5.13 -23.85
N LEU A 38 -12.14 -5.60 -24.81
CA LEU A 38 -13.59 -5.81 -24.62
C LEU A 38 -13.87 -6.53 -23.29
N PHE A 39 -12.97 -7.47 -22.92
CA PHE A 39 -12.92 -8.11 -21.62
C PHE A 39 -12.87 -7.12 -20.44
N GLY A 40 -11.89 -6.22 -20.38
CA GLY A 40 -11.77 -5.22 -19.31
C GLY A 40 -12.99 -4.29 -19.23
N LEU A 41 -13.57 -3.90 -20.37
CA LEU A 41 -14.80 -3.10 -20.42
C LEU A 41 -16.00 -3.86 -19.84
N CYS A 42 -16.17 -5.13 -20.22
CA CYS A 42 -17.23 -5.98 -19.69
C CYS A 42 -17.06 -6.21 -18.18
N VAL A 43 -15.87 -6.60 -17.72
CA VAL A 43 -15.60 -6.82 -16.29
C VAL A 43 -15.88 -5.55 -15.49
N ARG A 44 -15.46 -4.38 -15.99
CA ARG A 44 -15.77 -3.08 -15.38
C ARG A 44 -17.26 -2.80 -15.33
N TYR A 45 -18.00 -3.08 -16.40
CA TYR A 45 -19.45 -2.90 -16.44
C TYR A 45 -20.15 -3.73 -15.35
N PHE A 46 -19.85 -5.03 -15.28
CA PHE A 46 -20.42 -5.91 -14.25
C PHE A 46 -20.04 -5.48 -12.83
N ALA A 47 -18.78 -5.09 -12.61
CA ALA A 47 -18.32 -4.63 -11.30
C ALA A 47 -19.05 -3.36 -10.84
N LEU A 48 -19.28 -2.40 -11.75
CA LEU A 48 -19.96 -1.13 -11.45
C LEU A 48 -21.46 -1.29 -11.21
N GLN A 49 -22.13 -2.14 -11.98
CA GLN A 49 -23.58 -2.32 -11.92
C GLN A 49 -24.02 -3.33 -10.85
N GLN A 50 -23.07 -4.05 -10.23
CA GLN A 50 -23.36 -5.13 -9.27
C GLN A 50 -24.30 -6.21 -9.83
N GLU A 51 -24.15 -6.50 -11.13
CA GLU A 51 -24.95 -7.48 -11.85
C GLU A 51 -24.72 -8.91 -11.32
N GLU A 52 -25.73 -9.78 -11.45
CA GLU A 52 -25.59 -11.17 -11.05
C GLU A 52 -24.57 -11.91 -11.93
N THR A 53 -23.57 -12.54 -11.29
CA THR A 53 -22.50 -13.27 -11.97
C THR A 53 -22.76 -14.78 -12.09
N LYS A 54 -23.92 -15.27 -11.62
CA LYS A 54 -24.25 -16.71 -11.50
C LYS A 54 -24.16 -17.50 -12.80
N ASN A 55 -24.40 -16.86 -13.94
CA ASN A 55 -24.39 -17.48 -15.27
C ASN A 55 -23.07 -17.28 -16.02
N LEU A 56 -22.07 -16.62 -15.41
CA LEU A 56 -20.77 -16.39 -16.01
C LEU A 56 -19.83 -17.56 -15.71
N PRO A 57 -18.87 -17.86 -16.61
CA PRO A 57 -17.77 -18.77 -16.29
C PRO A 57 -17.08 -18.37 -14.98
N GLN A 58 -16.75 -19.36 -14.14
CA GLN A 58 -16.23 -19.14 -12.79
C GLN A 58 -15.03 -18.17 -12.75
N PHE A 59 -14.11 -18.28 -13.70
CA PHE A 59 -12.93 -17.39 -13.76
C PHE A 59 -13.31 -15.92 -14.02
N ILE A 60 -14.39 -15.66 -14.76
CA ILE A 60 -14.90 -14.30 -15.01
C ILE A 60 -15.62 -13.78 -13.77
N ALA A 61 -16.46 -14.63 -13.15
CA ALA A 61 -17.16 -14.27 -11.91
C ALA A 61 -16.17 -13.89 -10.79
N GLN A 62 -15.11 -14.70 -10.61
CA GLN A 62 -14.03 -14.40 -9.68
C GLN A 62 -13.31 -13.09 -10.01
N LYS A 63 -13.09 -12.80 -11.30
CA LYS A 63 -12.46 -11.55 -11.73
C LYS A 63 -13.30 -10.33 -11.37
N ILE A 64 -14.61 -10.41 -11.58
CA ILE A 64 -15.55 -9.34 -11.23
C ILE A 64 -15.57 -9.14 -9.71
N GLU A 65 -15.62 -10.21 -8.92
CA GLU A 65 -15.59 -10.15 -7.46
C GLU A 65 -14.31 -9.49 -6.93
N ILE A 66 -13.16 -9.88 -7.48
CA ILE A 66 -11.87 -9.26 -7.16
C ILE A 66 -11.89 -7.77 -7.49
N LEU A 67 -12.38 -7.39 -8.68
CA LEU A 67 -12.43 -5.99 -9.07
C LEU A 67 -13.39 -5.19 -8.19
N GLN A 68 -14.55 -5.74 -7.81
CA GLN A 68 -15.49 -5.11 -6.89
C GLN A 68 -14.85 -4.86 -5.52
N TYR A 69 -14.11 -5.86 -5.01
CA TYR A 69 -13.37 -5.73 -3.76
C TYR A 69 -12.30 -4.63 -3.83
N ASP A 70 -11.52 -4.58 -4.92
CA ASP A 70 -10.54 -3.53 -5.13
C ASP A 70 -11.18 -2.15 -5.27
N MET A 71 -12.27 -2.02 -6.04
CA MET A 71 -13.03 -0.77 -6.17
C MET A 71 -13.59 -0.28 -4.83
N ASP A 72 -14.05 -1.19 -3.96
CA ASP A 72 -14.51 -0.84 -2.61
C ASP A 72 -13.36 -0.36 -1.72
N ILE A 73 -12.17 -0.96 -1.83
CA ILE A 73 -10.95 -0.44 -1.18
C ILE A 73 -10.68 0.99 -1.66
N VAL A 74 -10.64 1.21 -2.99
CA VAL A 74 -10.42 2.54 -3.56
C VAL A 74 -11.48 3.53 -3.06
N ARG A 75 -12.76 3.14 -2.99
CA ARG A 75 -13.82 3.97 -2.43
C ARG A 75 -13.49 4.43 -1.01
N ARG A 76 -13.17 3.48 -0.12
CA ARG A 76 -12.86 3.75 1.29
C ARG A 76 -11.62 4.62 1.46
N MET A 77 -10.62 4.50 0.58
CA MET A 77 -9.41 5.34 0.65
C MET A 77 -9.73 6.84 0.54
N HIS A 78 -10.79 7.22 -0.18
CA HIS A 78 -11.17 8.61 -0.43
C HIS A 78 -12.33 9.11 0.43
N GLU A 79 -12.99 8.21 1.16
CA GLU A 79 -14.19 8.51 1.93
C GLU A 79 -13.90 9.58 3.00
N GLY A 80 -14.65 10.69 2.95
CA GLY A 80 -14.43 11.83 3.84
C GLY A 80 -13.24 12.73 3.49
N HIS A 81 -12.57 12.50 2.36
CA HIS A 81 -11.40 13.29 1.93
C HIS A 81 -11.63 14.07 0.64
N VAL A 82 -12.22 13.43 -0.38
CA VAL A 82 -12.51 14.04 -1.69
C VAL A 82 -13.79 13.46 -2.28
N THR A 83 -14.42 14.19 -3.21
CA THR A 83 -15.56 13.66 -3.97
C THR A 83 -15.05 12.73 -5.07
N PHE A 84 -14.92 11.45 -4.76
CA PHE A 84 -14.48 10.43 -5.72
C PHE A 84 -15.66 9.64 -6.30
N LYS A 85 -15.80 9.63 -7.64
CA LYS A 85 -16.78 8.78 -8.32
C LYS A 85 -16.15 7.45 -8.69
N ILE A 86 -16.74 6.34 -8.26
CA ILE A 86 -16.24 4.99 -8.58
C ILE A 86 -16.20 4.72 -10.10
N SER A 87 -17.08 5.37 -10.87
CA SER A 87 -17.05 5.34 -12.33
C SER A 87 -15.81 6.00 -12.96
N TRP A 88 -14.98 6.70 -12.17
CA TRP A 88 -13.68 7.22 -12.61
C TRP A 88 -12.57 6.18 -12.57
N ILE A 89 -12.79 5.03 -11.92
CA ILE A 89 -11.84 3.93 -11.96
C ILE A 89 -11.75 3.37 -13.38
N CYS A 90 -10.53 3.38 -13.91
CA CYS A 90 -10.17 2.75 -15.17
C CYS A 90 -9.75 1.30 -14.92
N VAL A 91 -10.02 0.43 -15.89
CA VAL A 91 -9.74 -1.00 -15.82
C VAL A 91 -8.88 -1.39 -17.02
N GLY A 92 -7.78 -2.08 -16.72
CA GLY A 92 -6.81 -2.53 -17.70
C GLY A 92 -7.34 -3.67 -18.58
N LYS A 93 -6.54 -4.02 -19.60
CA LYS A 93 -6.86 -5.11 -20.54
C LYS A 93 -7.01 -6.49 -19.89
N ASP A 94 -6.46 -6.65 -18.70
CA ASP A 94 -6.47 -7.87 -17.89
C ASP A 94 -7.60 -7.87 -16.86
N GLY A 95 -8.45 -6.84 -16.81
CA GLY A 95 -9.56 -6.74 -15.87
C GLY A 95 -9.16 -6.31 -14.44
N TYR A 96 -7.94 -5.82 -14.23
CA TYR A 96 -7.51 -5.21 -12.97
C TYR A 96 -7.57 -3.69 -13.02
N LEU A 97 -7.41 -3.03 -11.86
CA LEU A 97 -7.31 -1.58 -11.78
C LEU A 97 -6.17 -1.04 -12.66
N ASP A 98 -6.49 -0.05 -13.48
CA ASP A 98 -5.51 0.75 -14.22
C ASP A 98 -5.30 2.08 -13.47
N TRP A 99 -4.29 2.12 -12.61
CA TRP A 99 -3.95 3.31 -11.83
C TRP A 99 -3.56 4.50 -12.70
N PRO A 100 -2.62 4.39 -13.67
CA PRO A 100 -2.32 5.50 -14.60
C PRO A 100 -3.55 6.07 -15.30
N GLY A 101 -4.41 5.20 -15.85
CA GLY A 101 -5.65 5.62 -16.49
C GLY A 101 -6.62 6.30 -15.52
N THR A 102 -6.70 5.80 -14.28
CA THR A 102 -7.54 6.37 -13.22
C THR A 102 -7.03 7.74 -12.79
N TYR A 103 -5.72 7.90 -12.61
CA TYR A 103 -5.10 9.18 -12.24
C TYR A 103 -5.31 10.22 -13.32
N ALA A 104 -5.09 9.87 -14.59
CA ALA A 104 -5.30 10.77 -15.71
C ALA A 104 -6.76 11.23 -15.82
N LYS A 105 -7.71 10.36 -15.50
CA LYS A 105 -9.13 10.72 -15.43
C LYS A 105 -9.41 11.65 -14.25
N CYS A 106 -8.95 11.32 -13.05
CA CYS A 106 -9.14 12.17 -11.87
C CYS A 106 -8.51 13.56 -12.05
N PHE A 107 -7.33 13.64 -12.66
CA PHE A 107 -6.66 14.91 -12.97
C PHE A 107 -7.48 15.85 -13.84
N ARG A 108 -8.29 15.30 -14.77
CA ARG A 108 -9.14 16.09 -15.67
C ARG A 108 -10.47 16.50 -15.03
N GLU A 109 -10.99 15.65 -14.15
CA GLU A 109 -12.37 15.77 -13.64
C GLU A 109 -12.43 16.44 -12.25
N MET A 110 -11.35 16.41 -11.47
CA MET A 110 -11.28 16.99 -10.14
C MET A 110 -10.79 18.46 -10.16
N PRO A 111 -11.30 19.31 -9.25
CA PRO A 111 -10.66 20.57 -8.88
C PRO A 111 -9.20 20.38 -8.43
N ALA A 112 -8.41 21.46 -8.45
CA ALA A 112 -6.97 21.37 -8.20
C ALA A 112 -6.62 20.95 -6.77
N ASP A 113 -7.34 21.48 -5.79
CA ASP A 113 -7.25 21.15 -4.36
C ASP A 113 -7.67 19.69 -4.07
N ASP A 114 -8.83 19.27 -4.56
CA ASP A 114 -9.31 17.88 -4.47
C ASP A 114 -8.31 16.93 -5.13
N PHE A 115 -7.77 17.29 -6.30
CA PHE A 115 -6.77 16.48 -6.97
C PHE A 115 -5.46 16.42 -6.19
N PHE A 116 -5.07 17.48 -5.49
CA PHE A 116 -3.89 17.44 -4.62
C PHE A 116 -4.09 16.48 -3.44
N ILE A 117 -5.26 16.48 -2.80
CA ILE A 117 -5.59 15.51 -1.76
C ILE A 117 -5.54 14.09 -2.32
N PHE A 118 -6.20 13.85 -3.46
CA PHE A 118 -6.14 12.56 -4.16
C PHE A 118 -4.69 12.15 -4.43
N ALA A 119 -3.87 13.07 -4.94
CA ALA A 119 -2.48 12.83 -5.24
C ALA A 119 -1.65 12.50 -3.98
N ALA A 120 -1.96 13.13 -2.84
CA ALA A 120 -1.32 12.83 -1.57
C ALA A 120 -1.65 11.41 -1.09
N ILE A 121 -2.93 11.00 -1.17
CA ILE A 121 -3.42 9.65 -0.84
C ILE A 121 -2.75 8.57 -1.71
N HIS A 122 -2.55 8.85 -3.00
CA HIS A 122 -1.91 7.92 -3.95
C HIS A 122 -0.40 8.07 -4.03
N GLY A 123 0.21 8.97 -3.26
CA GLY A 123 1.66 9.19 -3.29
C GLY A 123 2.17 9.61 -4.66
N ILE A 124 1.40 10.42 -5.38
CA ILE A 124 1.73 11.02 -6.69
C ILE A 124 1.77 12.55 -6.63
N ALA A 125 1.65 13.16 -5.44
CA ALA A 125 1.73 14.61 -5.27
C ALA A 125 3.16 15.11 -5.55
N THR A 126 3.30 16.07 -6.46
CA THR A 126 4.59 16.65 -6.87
C THR A 126 4.60 18.16 -6.68
N LYS A 127 5.78 18.77 -6.76
CA LYS A 127 5.90 20.23 -6.77
C LYS A 127 5.16 20.89 -7.93
N ALA A 128 5.12 20.24 -9.09
CA ALA A 128 4.37 20.73 -10.24
C ALA A 128 2.87 20.78 -9.95
N LEU A 129 2.33 19.77 -9.26
CA LEU A 129 0.92 19.79 -8.81
C LEU A 129 0.68 20.89 -7.77
N TRP A 130 1.61 21.04 -6.82
CA TRP A 130 1.54 22.12 -5.84
C TRP A 130 1.51 23.51 -6.48
N GLN A 131 2.33 23.75 -7.50
CA GLN A 131 2.40 25.04 -8.19
C GLN A 131 1.14 25.40 -8.97
N ARG A 132 0.33 24.40 -9.36
CA ARG A 132 -0.94 24.63 -10.07
C ARG A 132 -2.05 25.17 -9.18
N MET A 133 -1.97 24.93 -7.87
CA MET A 133 -2.96 25.44 -6.92
C MET A 133 -2.77 26.94 -6.69
N ASP A 134 -3.87 27.65 -6.45
CA ASP A 134 -3.85 29.04 -5.99
C ASP A 134 -3.43 29.15 -4.52
N GLU A 135 -3.25 30.38 -4.03
CA GLU A 135 -2.76 30.60 -2.66
C GLU A 135 -3.78 30.20 -1.59
N SER A 136 -5.08 30.33 -1.88
CA SER A 136 -6.14 29.94 -0.95
C SER A 136 -6.22 28.41 -0.81
N GLU A 137 -6.10 27.69 -1.93
CA GLU A 137 -6.02 26.23 -1.99
C GLU A 137 -4.78 25.71 -1.25
N LYS A 138 -3.62 26.34 -1.46
CA LYS A 138 -2.37 26.00 -0.75
C LYS A 138 -2.50 26.19 0.77
N GLN A 139 -3.06 27.32 1.20
CA GLN A 139 -3.30 27.58 2.62
C GLN A 139 -4.25 26.56 3.24
N LEU A 140 -5.31 26.15 2.52
CA LEU A 140 -6.22 25.10 2.96
C LEU A 140 -5.47 23.78 3.17
N MET A 141 -4.62 23.38 2.23
CA MET A 141 -3.85 22.14 2.33
C MET A 141 -2.85 22.16 3.51
N GLN A 142 -2.19 23.30 3.76
CA GLN A 142 -1.28 23.48 4.90
C GLN A 142 -1.98 23.45 6.27
N HIS A 143 -3.30 23.68 6.30
CA HIS A 143 -4.11 23.62 7.52
C HIS A 143 -5.03 22.40 7.56
N SER A 144 -4.81 21.42 6.68
CA SER A 144 -5.61 20.20 6.65
C SER A 144 -5.57 19.47 7.99
N TYR A 145 -6.73 18.98 8.44
CA TYR A 145 -6.86 18.16 9.64
C TYR A 145 -6.21 16.79 9.48
N ASN A 146 -6.08 16.29 8.25
CA ASN A 146 -5.36 15.06 8.00
C ASN A 146 -3.86 15.33 7.97
N ASP A 147 -3.15 14.77 8.94
CA ASP A 147 -1.71 14.96 9.11
C ASP A 147 -0.92 14.63 7.83
N LEU A 148 -1.28 13.57 7.08
CA LEU A 148 -0.54 13.20 5.87
C LEU A 148 -0.74 14.23 4.75
N ILE A 149 -1.97 14.68 4.50
CA ILE A 149 -2.25 15.71 3.50
C ILE A 149 -1.49 16.99 3.86
N ARG A 150 -1.58 17.41 5.13
CA ARG A 150 -0.84 18.57 5.65
C ARG A 150 0.66 18.41 5.48
N HIS A 151 1.21 17.26 5.84
CA HIS A 151 2.64 16.97 5.71
C HIS A 151 3.09 16.96 4.25
N THR A 152 2.30 16.39 3.34
CA THR A 152 2.58 16.46 1.90
C THR A 152 2.59 17.91 1.41
N ALA A 153 1.63 18.74 1.82
CA ALA A 153 1.60 20.17 1.48
C ALA A 153 2.83 20.93 2.01
N LEU A 154 3.16 20.75 3.29
CA LEU A 154 4.34 21.36 3.90
C LEU A 154 5.62 20.90 3.23
N LEU A 155 5.70 19.63 2.81
CA LEU A 155 6.85 19.07 2.11
C LEU A 155 7.07 19.71 0.72
N MET A 156 5.98 20.03 0.01
CA MET A 156 6.08 20.74 -1.28
C MET A 156 6.61 22.16 -1.13
N PHE A 157 6.38 22.78 0.03
CA PHE A 157 6.83 24.14 0.35
C PHE A 157 8.25 24.16 0.96
N HIS A 158 8.58 23.19 1.80
CA HIS A 158 9.85 23.05 2.49
C HIS A 158 10.36 21.61 2.42
N SER A 159 11.35 21.33 1.59
CA SER A 159 11.90 19.97 1.44
C SER A 159 12.64 19.48 2.69
N SER A 160 13.25 20.38 3.47
CA SER A 160 14.09 20.07 4.63
C SER A 160 13.34 19.41 5.80
N ILE A 161 12.02 19.55 5.88
CA ILE A 161 11.21 18.96 6.96
C ILE A 161 10.92 17.47 6.75
N PHE A 162 11.33 16.88 5.62
CA PHE A 162 11.03 15.48 5.27
C PHE A 162 11.27 14.52 6.44
N LYS A 163 12.47 14.54 7.03
CA LYS A 163 12.83 13.64 8.14
C LYS A 163 11.99 13.87 9.41
N ILE A 164 11.49 15.08 9.63
CA ILE A 164 10.69 15.44 10.80
C ILE A 164 9.30 14.82 10.72
N ILE A 165 8.70 14.83 9.52
CA ILE A 165 7.30 14.44 9.32
C ILE A 165 7.13 12.99 8.81
N GLN A 166 8.20 12.37 8.31
CA GLN A 166 8.17 11.07 7.64
C GLN A 166 7.49 9.97 8.47
N TYR A 167 7.91 9.77 9.72
CA TYR A 167 7.33 8.75 10.61
C TYR A 167 5.82 8.91 10.74
N LYS A 168 5.36 10.12 11.05
CA LYS A 168 3.94 10.39 11.29
C LYS A 168 3.12 10.21 10.01
N SER A 169 3.65 10.62 8.85
CA SER A 169 3.02 10.36 7.55
C SER A 169 2.87 8.88 7.27
N ILE A 170 3.90 8.06 7.53
CA ILE A 170 3.84 6.60 7.36
C ILE A 170 2.76 5.97 8.26
N VAL A 171 2.69 6.40 9.53
CA VAL A 171 1.67 5.91 10.48
C VAL A 171 0.25 6.21 9.98
N VAL A 172 0.02 7.42 9.48
CA VAL A 172 -1.30 7.84 8.97
C VAL A 172 -1.64 7.09 7.69
N ALA A 173 -0.70 6.96 6.75
CA ALA A 173 -0.90 6.18 5.52
C ALA A 173 -1.25 4.71 5.82
N ALA A 174 -0.53 4.08 6.76
CA ALA A 174 -0.77 2.70 7.18
C ALA A 174 -2.10 2.53 7.94
N TYR A 175 -2.58 3.56 8.62
CA TYR A 175 -3.87 3.53 9.31
C TYR A 175 -5.03 3.58 8.31
N HIS A 176 -4.96 4.48 7.33
CA HIS A 176 -6.00 4.65 6.32
C HIS A 176 -5.94 3.64 5.17
N GLY A 177 -4.89 2.84 5.07
CA GLY A 177 -4.77 1.87 3.99
C GLY A 177 -4.37 2.53 2.66
N TRP A 178 -3.44 3.48 2.68
CA TRP A 178 -3.02 4.28 1.51
C TRP A 178 -1.68 3.78 0.93
N PRO A 179 -1.70 2.77 0.02
CA PRO A 179 -0.49 2.11 -0.45
C PRO A 179 0.43 3.03 -1.26
N GLY A 180 -0.13 3.90 -2.11
CA GLY A 180 0.67 4.85 -2.87
C GLY A 180 1.42 5.84 -1.98
N ALA A 181 0.71 6.43 -1.02
CA ALA A 181 1.31 7.33 -0.05
C ALA A 181 2.40 6.63 0.78
N ILE A 182 2.15 5.44 1.32
CA ILE A 182 3.15 4.75 2.14
C ILE A 182 4.42 4.48 1.32
N CYS A 183 4.28 3.98 0.08
CA CYS A 183 5.39 3.72 -0.83
C CYS A 183 6.21 5.00 -1.08
N ALA A 184 5.54 6.12 -1.33
CA ALA A 184 6.20 7.40 -1.55
C ALA A 184 6.98 7.91 -0.32
N TRP A 185 6.41 7.78 0.88
CA TRP A 185 7.03 8.24 2.13
C TRP A 185 8.15 7.32 2.64
N VAL A 186 8.08 6.01 2.39
CA VAL A 186 9.19 5.09 2.71
C VAL A 186 10.30 5.09 1.64
N GLY A 187 10.03 5.67 0.46
CA GLY A 187 10.98 5.73 -0.65
C GLY A 187 10.99 4.48 -1.55
N VAL A 188 9.93 3.67 -1.52
CA VAL A 188 9.75 2.52 -2.41
C VAL A 188 8.93 2.96 -3.62
N GLN A 189 9.44 2.74 -4.82
CA GLN A 189 8.71 3.01 -6.06
C GLN A 189 8.02 1.74 -6.54
N ASN A 190 6.70 1.79 -6.72
CA ASN A 190 5.89 0.70 -7.23
C ASN A 190 5.30 1.08 -8.59
N ASN A 191 5.67 0.34 -9.64
CA ASN A 191 5.26 0.64 -11.01
C ASN A 191 3.75 0.50 -11.23
N SER A 192 3.09 -0.42 -10.52
CA SER A 192 1.64 -0.60 -10.64
C SER A 192 0.88 0.58 -10.05
N LEU A 193 1.36 1.14 -8.94
CA LEU A 193 0.78 2.35 -8.34
C LEU A 193 1.24 3.63 -9.04
N ASN A 194 2.32 3.57 -9.81
CA ASN A 194 2.99 4.73 -10.40
C ASN A 194 3.28 5.85 -9.37
N ASN A 195 3.56 5.46 -8.12
CA ASN A 195 3.85 6.40 -7.05
C ASN A 195 5.24 7.02 -7.23
N ILE A 196 5.42 8.22 -6.67
CA ILE A 196 6.73 8.87 -6.62
C ILE A 196 7.54 8.36 -5.41
N ASN A 197 8.80 8.75 -5.35
CA ASN A 197 9.64 8.63 -4.16
C ASN A 197 9.94 10.06 -3.69
N TYR A 198 9.40 10.48 -2.55
CA TYR A 198 9.58 11.85 -2.07
C TYR A 198 11.06 12.20 -1.81
N GLN A 199 11.87 11.26 -1.33
CA GLN A 199 13.30 11.51 -1.15
C GLN A 199 14.00 11.83 -2.48
N LYS A 200 13.61 11.16 -3.57
CA LYS A 200 14.16 11.43 -4.92
C LYS A 200 13.57 12.70 -5.54
N GLU A 201 12.27 12.91 -5.41
CA GLU A 201 11.57 14.12 -5.89
C GLU A 201 12.20 15.39 -5.31
N LEU A 202 12.65 15.33 -4.06
CA LEU A 202 13.24 16.45 -3.33
C LEU A 202 14.78 16.53 -3.45
N ALA A 203 15.43 15.49 -3.98
CA ALA A 203 16.89 15.46 -4.14
C ALA A 203 17.43 16.52 -5.11
N GLY A 204 16.56 17.11 -5.94
CA GLY A 204 16.89 18.24 -6.80
C GLY A 204 17.06 19.58 -6.09
N ASP A 205 16.68 19.69 -4.81
CA ASP A 205 16.66 20.99 -4.10
C ASP A 205 17.86 21.29 -3.19
N ASP A 206 18.61 20.29 -2.71
CA ASP A 206 19.93 20.51 -2.10
C ASP A 206 20.54 19.19 -1.57
N LEU A 207 21.72 18.86 -2.06
CA LEU A 207 22.63 17.85 -1.51
C LEU A 207 23.25 18.28 -0.16
N GLU A 208 23.01 19.51 0.30
CA GLU A 208 23.62 20.11 1.51
C GLU A 208 22.74 20.06 2.77
N ALA A 209 21.50 19.57 2.70
CA ALA A 209 20.60 19.51 3.87
C ALA A 209 20.82 18.31 4.81
N VAL A 210 21.93 17.57 4.68
CA VAL A 210 22.25 16.40 5.52
C VAL A 210 23.39 16.73 6.50
N ARG A 211 23.24 17.78 7.31
CA ARG A 211 24.06 18.04 8.51
C ARG A 211 23.28 18.04 9.83
N PHE A 212 22.14 17.37 9.85
CA PHE A 212 21.50 16.93 11.09
C PHE A 212 21.35 15.40 11.08
N GLU A 213 22.49 14.71 11.07
CA GLU A 213 22.57 13.35 11.58
C GLU A 213 22.48 13.43 13.11
N THR A 214 21.28 13.42 13.68
CA THR A 214 21.14 13.18 15.14
C THR A 214 19.78 12.69 15.60
N PHE A 215 18.88 12.25 14.70
CA PHE A 215 17.70 11.48 15.10
C PHE A 215 17.51 10.23 14.23
N VAL A 216 17.95 9.09 14.80
CA VAL A 216 17.57 7.70 14.52
C VAL A 216 17.71 7.23 13.06
N SER A 217 18.95 6.96 12.63
CA SER A 217 19.26 6.24 11.38
C SER A 217 19.15 4.71 11.48
N SER A 218 18.41 4.17 12.47
CA SER A 218 18.18 2.71 12.61
C SER A 218 16.76 2.26 12.25
N LEU A 219 15.86 3.20 11.90
CA LEU A 219 14.46 2.86 11.63
C LEU A 219 14.29 2.39 10.17
N ASN A 220 14.02 1.10 9.98
CA ASN A 220 13.63 0.60 8.67
C ASN A 220 12.15 0.90 8.43
N TYR A 221 11.86 2.06 7.83
CA TYR A 221 10.50 2.52 7.55
C TYR A 221 9.68 1.56 6.70
N THR A 222 10.31 0.76 5.85
CA THR A 222 9.62 -0.27 5.06
C THR A 222 9.13 -1.42 5.94
N GLN A 223 9.96 -1.91 6.87
CA GLN A 223 9.55 -2.94 7.83
C GLN A 223 8.44 -2.42 8.75
N LEU A 224 8.57 -1.18 9.24
CA LEU A 224 7.54 -0.52 10.04
C LEU A 224 6.21 -0.41 9.27
N ALA A 225 6.25 -0.01 8.00
CA ALA A 225 5.08 0.10 7.14
C ALA A 225 4.31 -1.22 7.03
N VAL A 226 5.02 -2.33 6.82
CA VAL A 226 4.42 -3.68 6.78
C VAL A 226 3.77 -4.04 8.12
N LEU A 227 4.46 -3.83 9.24
CA LEU A 227 3.94 -4.14 10.58
C LEU A 227 2.69 -3.32 10.91
N LEU A 228 2.67 -2.03 10.54
CA LEU A 228 1.52 -1.16 10.75
C LEU A 228 0.33 -1.55 9.86
N ALA A 229 0.58 -1.90 8.59
CA ALA A 229 -0.47 -2.38 7.70
C ALA A 229 -1.15 -3.63 8.27
N ILE A 230 -0.39 -4.61 8.75
CA ILE A 230 -0.92 -5.82 9.41
C ILE A 230 -1.70 -5.46 10.68
N ARG A 231 -1.14 -4.61 11.55
CA ARG A 231 -1.82 -4.18 12.78
C ARG A 231 -3.19 -3.56 12.52
N ASN A 232 -3.30 -2.79 11.44
CA ASN A 232 -4.51 -2.08 11.07
C ASN A 232 -5.43 -2.90 10.14
N GLY A 233 -5.07 -4.15 9.81
CA GLY A 233 -5.86 -5.00 8.91
C GLY A 233 -5.88 -4.53 7.45
N GLN A 234 -4.92 -3.69 7.04
CA GLN A 234 -4.80 -3.12 5.70
C GLN A 234 -3.98 -4.03 4.77
N TYR A 235 -4.43 -5.27 4.59
CA TYR A 235 -3.69 -6.31 3.88
C TYR A 235 -3.43 -5.99 2.40
N HIS A 236 -4.33 -5.24 1.76
CA HIS A 236 -4.16 -4.80 0.37
C HIS A 236 -2.88 -4.00 0.16
N MET A 237 -2.37 -3.34 1.20
CA MET A 237 -1.10 -2.62 1.13
C MET A 237 0.10 -3.55 0.91
N LEU A 238 0.02 -4.80 1.40
CA LEU A 238 1.11 -5.78 1.31
C LEU A 238 1.34 -6.26 -0.13
N ARG A 239 0.41 -5.99 -1.06
CA ARG A 239 0.59 -6.24 -2.50
C ARG A 239 1.61 -5.29 -3.13
N TYR A 240 1.85 -4.15 -2.50
CA TYR A 240 2.67 -3.07 -3.04
C TYR A 240 3.98 -2.85 -2.27
N LEU A 241 4.03 -3.31 -1.02
CA LEU A 241 5.23 -3.31 -0.18
C LEU A 241 6.09 -4.55 -0.44
N PRO A 242 7.43 -4.44 -0.31
CA PRO A 242 8.30 -5.58 -0.52
C PRO A 242 8.16 -6.60 0.63
N ALA A 243 8.17 -7.89 0.28
CA ALA A 243 8.21 -8.97 1.25
C ALA A 243 9.63 -9.07 1.84
N ILE A 244 9.81 -8.52 3.04
CA ILE A 244 11.09 -8.46 3.74
C ILE A 244 10.99 -9.06 5.15
N SER A 245 12.12 -9.49 5.70
CA SER A 245 12.21 -9.86 7.11
C SER A 245 11.89 -8.65 7.99
N LEU A 246 11.11 -8.86 9.05
CA LEU A 246 10.63 -7.79 9.96
C LEU A 246 11.28 -7.83 11.34
N SER A 247 12.17 -8.80 11.60
CA SER A 247 12.74 -9.06 12.92
C SER A 247 13.38 -7.83 13.57
N ASP A 248 14.06 -7.02 12.75
CA ASP A 248 14.77 -5.82 13.20
C ASP A 248 13.84 -4.64 13.50
N SER A 249 12.52 -4.76 13.30
CA SER A 249 11.55 -3.68 13.53
C SER A 249 10.46 -4.02 14.53
N PHE A 250 10.47 -5.22 15.12
CA PHE A 250 9.43 -5.60 16.09
C PHE A 250 9.37 -4.66 17.29
N TYR A 251 10.52 -4.17 17.78
CA TYR A 251 10.57 -3.25 18.92
C TYR A 251 9.91 -1.89 18.63
N HIS A 252 9.74 -1.50 17.36
CA HIS A 252 8.99 -0.29 17.01
C HIS A 252 7.50 -0.42 17.27
N LEU A 253 6.96 -1.63 17.13
CA LEU A 253 5.55 -1.91 17.38
C LEU A 253 5.29 -2.46 18.79
N PHE A 254 6.26 -3.19 19.34
CA PHE A 254 6.20 -3.89 20.61
C PHE A 254 7.45 -3.54 21.46
N PRO A 255 7.56 -2.30 21.96
CA PRO A 255 8.78 -1.83 22.63
C PRO A 255 9.12 -2.61 23.91
N ASP A 256 8.15 -3.26 24.54
CA ASP A 256 8.31 -4.05 25.76
C ASP A 256 8.39 -5.57 25.49
N GLY A 257 8.50 -6.00 24.24
CA GLY A 257 8.51 -7.41 23.86
C GLY A 257 7.13 -8.08 23.87
N ARG A 258 6.07 -7.37 24.27
CA ARG A 258 4.73 -7.95 24.44
C ARG A 258 3.92 -7.84 23.17
N VAL A 259 3.69 -8.97 22.52
CA VAL A 259 2.78 -9.09 21.38
C VAL A 259 1.44 -9.63 21.86
N ARG A 260 0.37 -8.84 21.71
CA ARG A 260 -0.98 -9.23 22.13
C ARG A 260 -1.58 -10.26 21.18
N TYR A 261 -2.50 -11.09 21.69
CA TYR A 261 -3.21 -12.09 20.87
C TYR A 261 -3.89 -11.49 19.63
N TYR A 262 -4.38 -10.24 19.73
CA TYR A 262 -5.04 -9.56 18.62
C TYR A 262 -4.14 -9.43 17.39
N PHE A 263 -2.83 -9.24 17.57
CA PHE A 263 -1.91 -9.15 16.45
C PHE A 263 -1.74 -10.52 15.75
N PHE A 264 -1.59 -11.61 16.51
CA PHE A 264 -1.58 -12.97 15.94
C PHE A 264 -2.89 -13.33 15.24
N ARG A 265 -4.01 -12.78 15.72
CA ARG A 265 -5.30 -12.91 15.03
C ARG A 265 -5.26 -12.23 13.65
N GLN A 266 -4.61 -11.07 13.52
CA GLN A 266 -4.39 -10.41 12.22
C GLN A 266 -3.50 -11.27 11.28
N LEU A 267 -2.57 -12.07 11.80
CA LEU A 267 -1.74 -12.95 10.96
C LEU A 267 -2.50 -14.18 10.42
N THR A 268 -3.64 -14.51 11.01
CA THR A 268 -4.40 -15.74 10.69
C THR A 268 -5.79 -15.49 10.10
N ASN A 269 -6.37 -14.31 10.34
CA ASN A 269 -7.74 -13.98 9.96
C ASN A 269 -7.76 -12.73 9.06
N PHE A 270 -7.36 -12.90 7.81
CA PHE A 270 -7.42 -11.88 6.75
C PHE A 270 -8.47 -12.26 5.68
N PRO A 271 -8.98 -11.28 4.89
CA PRO A 271 -10.03 -11.52 3.90
C PRO A 271 -9.64 -12.56 2.83
N ALA A 272 -10.58 -13.42 2.44
CA ALA A 272 -10.33 -14.46 1.42
C ALA A 272 -9.90 -13.89 0.07
N ASN A 273 -10.43 -12.72 -0.31
CA ASN A 273 -10.06 -12.05 -1.57
C ASN A 273 -8.59 -11.64 -1.61
N GLU A 274 -7.95 -11.38 -0.46
CA GLU A 274 -6.52 -11.11 -0.40
C GLU A 274 -5.68 -12.35 -0.71
N TYR A 275 -6.18 -13.54 -0.38
CA TYR A 275 -5.52 -14.80 -0.76
C TYR A 275 -5.56 -15.02 -2.28
N LEU A 276 -6.68 -14.67 -2.92
CA LEU A 276 -6.82 -14.76 -4.39
C LEU A 276 -5.90 -13.77 -5.12
N LEU A 277 -5.64 -12.62 -4.50
CA LEU A 277 -4.81 -11.54 -5.06
C LEU A 277 -3.32 -11.70 -4.75
N ASN A 278 -2.97 -12.47 -3.72
CA ASN A 278 -1.60 -12.75 -3.33
C ASN A 278 -1.50 -14.16 -2.71
N ASP A 279 -1.16 -15.13 -3.56
CA ASP A 279 -1.01 -16.55 -3.21
C ASP A 279 0.08 -16.78 -2.14
N LYS A 280 1.08 -15.90 -2.08
CA LYS A 280 2.17 -15.93 -1.10
C LYS A 280 1.87 -15.21 0.22
N LEU A 281 0.71 -14.56 0.35
CA LEU A 281 0.38 -13.78 1.54
C LEU A 281 0.38 -14.65 2.80
N SER A 282 -0.22 -15.84 2.72
CA SER A 282 -0.30 -16.76 3.85
C SER A 282 1.09 -17.18 4.35
N ASP A 283 1.98 -17.56 3.42
CA ASP A 283 3.34 -17.99 3.75
C ASP A 283 4.15 -16.84 4.37
N TYR A 284 3.97 -15.61 3.86
CA TYR A 284 4.64 -14.43 4.40
C TYR A 284 4.15 -14.06 5.80
N LEU A 285 2.83 -14.10 6.05
CA LEU A 285 2.29 -13.85 7.39
C LEU A 285 2.72 -14.96 8.37
N GLU A 286 2.88 -16.19 7.89
CA GLU A 286 3.43 -17.29 8.69
C GLU A 286 4.91 -17.11 9.03
N SER A 287 5.74 -16.65 8.10
CA SER A 287 7.13 -16.34 8.43
C SER A 287 7.24 -15.21 9.47
N ILE A 288 6.34 -14.23 9.42
CA ILE A 288 6.28 -13.15 10.42
C ILE A 288 5.88 -13.70 11.79
N ALA A 289 4.87 -14.57 11.85
CA ALA A 289 4.43 -15.20 13.09
C ALA A 289 5.56 -16.03 13.74
N GLN A 290 6.29 -16.80 12.92
CA GLN A 290 7.46 -17.56 13.36
C GLN A 290 8.54 -16.64 13.93
N ALA A 291 8.90 -15.59 13.21
CA ALA A 291 9.91 -14.63 13.66
C ALA A 291 9.50 -13.93 14.97
N LEU A 292 8.21 -13.56 15.13
CA LEU A 292 7.70 -12.98 16.37
C LEU A 292 7.81 -13.95 17.55
N LEU A 293 7.42 -15.21 17.37
CA LEU A 293 7.49 -16.22 18.44
C LEU A 293 8.93 -16.54 18.84
N ILE A 294 9.89 -16.47 17.91
CA ILE A 294 11.32 -16.62 18.22
C ILE A 294 11.85 -15.39 18.99
N TRP A 295 11.39 -14.20 18.62
CA TRP A 295 11.84 -12.95 19.21
C TRP A 295 11.25 -12.68 20.61
N MET A 296 10.04 -13.15 20.88
CA MET A 296 9.34 -12.91 22.15
C MET A 296 10.01 -13.65 23.32
N PRO A 297 10.06 -13.03 24.52
CA PRO A 297 10.45 -13.74 25.74
C PRO A 297 9.51 -14.90 26.06
N GLN A 298 10.04 -16.01 26.60
CA GLN A 298 9.25 -17.20 26.94
C GLN A 298 8.05 -16.91 27.87
N LEU A 299 8.22 -15.98 28.82
CA LEU A 299 7.14 -15.56 29.72
C LEU A 299 5.98 -14.88 28.96
N ASP A 300 6.28 -14.12 27.90
CA ASP A 300 5.26 -13.45 27.09
C ASP A 300 4.61 -14.42 26.10
N ILE A 301 5.32 -15.45 25.63
CA ILE A 301 4.72 -16.58 24.89
C ILE A 301 3.69 -17.30 25.77
N GLN A 302 4.03 -17.60 27.04
CA GLN A 302 3.09 -18.22 27.97
C GLN A 302 1.87 -17.32 28.25
N ARG A 303 2.05 -16.00 28.32
CA ARG A 303 0.93 -15.05 28.47
C ARG A 303 0.05 -15.05 27.23
N LEU A 304 0.64 -15.02 26.04
CA LEU A 304 -0.08 -15.12 24.76
C LEU A 304 -0.93 -16.39 24.70
N GLN A 305 -0.37 -17.55 25.08
CA GLN A 305 -1.11 -18.82 25.12
C GLN A 305 -2.34 -18.72 26.04
N ARG A 306 -2.20 -18.15 27.25
CA ARG A 306 -3.32 -17.92 28.16
C ARG A 306 -4.35 -16.93 27.62
N GLU A 307 -3.92 -15.88 26.93
CA GLU A 307 -4.84 -14.91 26.29
C GLU A 307 -5.69 -15.61 25.21
N VAL A 308 -5.06 -16.44 24.39
CA VAL A 308 -5.71 -17.17 23.30
C VAL A 308 -6.64 -18.27 23.83
N GLU A 309 -6.26 -18.96 24.91
CA GLU A 309 -7.14 -19.91 25.59
C GLU A 309 -8.41 -19.23 26.13
N LYS A 310 -8.26 -18.06 26.75
CA LYS A 310 -9.38 -17.28 27.27
C LYS A 310 -10.30 -16.73 26.19
N SER A 311 -9.77 -16.44 24.99
CA SER A 311 -10.57 -15.89 23.90
C SER A 311 -11.47 -16.94 23.22
N GLY A 312 -11.13 -18.23 23.33
CA GLY A 312 -11.82 -19.31 22.63
C GLY A 312 -11.50 -19.40 21.13
N ASP A 313 -10.53 -18.61 20.63
CA ASP A 313 -10.11 -18.64 19.21
C ASP A 313 -9.27 -19.89 18.91
N THR A 314 -9.95 -20.98 18.57
CA THR A 314 -9.33 -22.28 18.29
C THR A 314 -8.40 -22.24 17.08
N LYS A 315 -8.67 -21.38 16.09
CA LYS A 315 -7.86 -21.27 14.87
C LYS A 315 -6.51 -20.64 15.19
N THR A 316 -6.50 -19.47 15.83
CA THR A 316 -5.25 -18.80 16.22
C THR A 316 -4.48 -19.64 17.24
N ARG A 317 -5.16 -20.34 18.16
CA ARG A 317 -4.54 -21.28 19.09
C ARG A 317 -3.78 -22.41 18.39
N ASN A 318 -4.45 -23.11 17.49
CA ASN A 318 -3.86 -24.24 16.78
C ASN A 318 -2.68 -23.78 15.92
N TYR A 319 -2.79 -22.59 15.33
CA TYR A 319 -1.72 -21.97 14.54
C TYR A 319 -0.47 -21.67 15.38
N ILE A 320 -0.62 -20.99 16.53
CA ILE A 320 0.51 -20.69 17.43
C ILE A 320 1.16 -21.98 17.94
N ASN A 321 0.36 -22.94 18.41
CA ASN A 321 0.87 -24.21 18.92
C ASN A 321 1.59 -25.03 17.84
N ARG A 322 1.11 -25.00 16.59
CA ARG A 322 1.78 -25.65 15.46
C ARG A 322 3.17 -25.06 15.24
N ILE A 323 3.30 -23.73 15.27
CA ILE A 323 4.60 -23.06 15.08
C ILE A 323 5.56 -23.41 16.22
N LEU A 324 5.11 -23.32 17.47
CA LEU A 324 5.93 -23.63 18.64
C LEU A 324 6.43 -25.08 18.62
N ASN A 325 5.54 -26.04 18.35
CA ASN A 325 5.91 -27.47 18.28
C ASN A 325 6.88 -27.79 17.13
N ASN A 326 6.85 -27.01 16.05
CA ASN A 326 7.78 -27.18 14.93
C ASN A 326 9.17 -26.62 15.28
N ASN A 327 9.23 -25.52 16.03
CA ASN A 327 10.49 -24.93 16.50
C ASN A 327 11.21 -25.87 17.49
N ASP A 328 10.46 -26.58 18.34
CA ASP A 328 11.02 -27.54 19.31
C ASP A 328 11.64 -28.79 18.65
N LYS A 329 11.31 -29.08 17.38
CA LYS A 329 11.86 -30.22 16.61
C LYS A 329 13.08 -29.85 15.75
N GLY A 330 13.42 -28.56 15.68
CA GLY A 330 14.53 -28.02 14.88
C GLY A 330 15.80 -27.70 15.67
N ASN A 331 15.77 -27.88 16.99
CA ASN A 331 16.92 -27.88 17.90
C ASN A 331 17.25 -29.32 18.31
#